data_AF-A0A2V6XL89-F1
#
_entry.id   AF-A0A2V6XL89-F1
#
_cell.length_a   1.000
_cell.length_b   1.000
_cell.length_c   1.000
_cell.angle_alpha   90.00
_cell.angle_beta   90.00
_cell.angle_gamma   90.00
#
_symmetry.space_group_name_H-M   'P 1'
#
loop_
_entity.id
_entity.type
_entity.pdbx_description
1 polymer ?
#
loop_
_entity_poly.entity_id
_entity_poly.type
_entity_poly.pdbx_seq_one_letter_code
_entity_poly.pdbx_strand_id
1 'polypeptide(L)'
;MRKLLTVTAVAVSLALTSGVALASSCPKIIKEGRDAAATMKADDPKVKAAVAKLDEAQKLHDGGKHADSMAKANEALADLGVKKQ
;
A
#
# COMPACT_ATOMS: atom_id res chain seq x y z
N MET A 1 26.36 19.17 33.80
CA MET A 1 25.30 18.15 33.65
C MET A 1 24.01 18.72 33.04
N ARG A 2 24.06 19.45 31.90
CA ARG A 2 22.84 20.01 31.25
C ARG A 2 22.75 19.74 29.74
N LYS A 3 23.73 19.02 29.16
CA LYS A 3 23.79 18.77 27.71
C LYS A 3 23.33 17.36 27.29
N LEU A 4 22.87 16.54 28.23
CA LEU A 4 22.47 15.16 27.96
C LEU A 4 20.96 14.94 27.86
N LEU A 5 20.13 15.93 28.19
CA LEU A 5 18.66 15.79 28.17
C LEU A 5 18.02 16.19 26.82
N THR A 6 18.72 16.91 25.95
CA THR A 6 18.14 17.43 24.70
C THR A 6 18.26 16.48 23.51
N VAL A 7 19.06 15.41 23.61
CA VAL A 7 19.29 14.48 22.49
C VAL A 7 18.21 13.38 22.42
N THR A 8 17.54 13.07 23.53
CA THR A 8 16.55 11.98 23.59
C THR A 8 15.18 12.36 23.02
N ALA A 9 14.85 13.66 22.95
CA ALA A 9 13.54 14.11 22.45
C ALA A 9 13.41 14.07 20.92
N VAL A 10 14.53 14.15 20.18
CA VAL A 10 14.54 14.18 18.70
C VAL A 10 14.46 12.77 18.09
N ALA A 11 14.96 11.76 18.79
CA ALA A 11 14.93 10.38 18.32
C ALA A 11 13.51 9.78 18.32
N VAL A 12 12.64 10.22 19.24
CA VAL A 12 11.24 9.75 19.32
C VAL A 12 10.39 10.35 18.19
N SER A 13 10.70 11.56 17.72
CA SER A 13 9.90 12.24 16.70
C SER A 13 10.06 11.64 15.29
N LEU A 14 11.21 11.02 14.96
CA LEU A 14 11.44 10.38 13.67
C LEU A 14 10.77 9.00 13.52
N ALA A 15 10.46 8.33 14.63
CA ALA A 15 9.80 7.03 14.59
C ALA A 15 8.29 7.12 14.32
N LEU A 16 7.67 8.29 14.58
CA LEU A 16 6.23 8.50 14.34
C LEU A 16 5.90 8.93 12.90
N THR A 17 6.87 9.43 12.13
CA THR A 17 6.63 9.92 10.75
C THR A 17 6.65 8.82 9.69
N SER A 18 7.24 7.65 9.97
CA SER A 18 7.20 6.48 9.08
C SER A 18 5.87 5.71 9.18
N GLY A 19 5.17 5.77 10.31
CA GLY A 19 3.87 5.12 10.51
C GLY A 19 2.71 5.81 9.78
N VAL A 20 2.72 7.15 9.73
CA VAL A 20 1.65 7.93 9.06
C VAL A 20 1.66 7.76 7.53
N ALA A 21 2.82 7.52 6.92
CA ALA A 21 2.91 7.24 5.50
C ALA A 21 2.33 5.86 5.14
N LEU A 22 2.54 4.85 5.98
CA LEU A 22 2.10 3.49 5.71
C LEU A 22 0.60 3.28 5.90
N ALA A 23 -0.01 3.96 6.88
CA ALA A 23 -1.45 3.84 7.17
C ALA A 23 -2.34 4.19 5.96
N SER A 24 -1.93 5.19 5.17
CA SER A 24 -2.68 5.65 3.99
C SER A 24 -2.23 5.02 2.67
N SER A 25 -1.16 4.19 2.67
CA SER A 25 -0.59 3.64 1.44
C SER A 25 -1.42 2.48 0.87
N CYS A 26 -1.93 1.58 1.72
CA CYS A 26 -2.72 0.43 1.23
C CYS A 26 -3.98 0.87 0.48
N PRO A 27 -4.84 1.76 1.02
CA PRO A 27 -6.05 2.19 0.32
C PRO A 27 -5.74 2.92 -0.99
N LYS A 28 -4.65 3.70 -1.03
CA LYS A 28 -4.20 4.41 -2.22
C LYS A 28 -3.83 3.44 -3.35
N ILE A 29 -2.96 2.46 -3.06
CA ILE A 29 -2.47 1.51 -4.07
C ILE A 29 -3.59 0.60 -4.56
N ILE A 30 -4.47 0.13 -3.66
CA ILE A 30 -5.65 -0.65 -4.05
C ILE A 30 -6.53 0.17 -4.99
N LYS A 31 -6.78 1.45 -4.68
CA LYS A 31 -7.54 2.35 -5.54
C LYS A 31 -6.86 2.58 -6.89
N GLU A 32 -5.57 2.85 -6.92
CA GLU A 32 -4.80 3.03 -8.17
C GLU A 32 -4.94 1.80 -9.09
N GLY A 33 -4.88 0.58 -8.52
CA GLY A 33 -5.08 -0.64 -9.28
C GLY A 33 -6.50 -0.80 -9.82
N ARG A 34 -7.52 -0.44 -9.02
CA ARG A 34 -8.92 -0.47 -9.47
C ARG A 34 -9.20 0.55 -10.57
N ASP A 35 -8.68 1.76 -10.41
CA ASP A 35 -8.82 2.83 -11.40
C ASP A 35 -8.13 2.42 -12.71
N ALA A 36 -6.93 1.84 -12.65
CA ALA A 36 -6.24 1.32 -13.83
C ALA A 36 -7.05 0.20 -14.52
N ALA A 37 -7.52 -0.79 -13.76
CA ALA A 37 -8.33 -1.89 -14.29
C ALA A 37 -9.62 -1.39 -14.96
N ALA A 38 -10.26 -0.34 -14.42
CA ALA A 38 -11.48 0.25 -14.97
C ALA A 38 -11.29 0.89 -16.36
N THR A 39 -10.05 1.26 -16.72
CA THR A 39 -9.71 1.78 -18.06
C THR A 39 -9.37 0.69 -19.07
N MET A 40 -9.33 -0.58 -18.64
CA MET A 40 -8.93 -1.73 -19.45
C MET A 40 -10.13 -2.60 -19.84
N LYS A 41 -9.88 -3.58 -20.71
CA LYS A 41 -10.90 -4.57 -21.11
C LYS A 41 -11.24 -5.48 -19.94
N ALA A 42 -12.45 -5.35 -19.40
CA ALA A 42 -12.89 -6.12 -18.23
C ALA A 42 -12.95 -7.64 -18.47
N ASP A 43 -13.07 -8.08 -19.73
CA ASP A 43 -13.09 -9.49 -20.11
C ASP A 43 -11.69 -10.11 -20.24
N ASP A 44 -10.64 -9.28 -20.33
CA ASP A 44 -9.24 -9.71 -20.41
C ASP A 44 -8.86 -10.54 -19.17
N PRO A 45 -8.35 -11.78 -19.36
CA PRO A 45 -7.93 -12.64 -18.25
C PRO A 45 -6.92 -11.97 -17.30
N LYS A 46 -6.04 -11.11 -17.81
CA LYS A 46 -5.04 -10.39 -17.02
C LYS A 46 -5.70 -9.36 -16.11
N VAL A 47 -6.68 -8.63 -16.62
CA VAL A 47 -7.45 -7.63 -15.85
C VAL A 47 -8.26 -8.32 -14.76
N LYS A 48 -8.94 -9.43 -15.09
CA LYS A 48 -9.67 -10.23 -14.09
C LYS A 48 -8.76 -10.75 -12.97
N ALA A 49 -7.58 -11.27 -13.33
CA ALA A 49 -6.60 -11.74 -12.35
C ALA A 49 -6.08 -10.61 -11.45
N ALA A 50 -5.83 -9.43 -12.00
CA ALA A 50 -5.42 -8.26 -11.23
C ALA A 50 -6.54 -7.77 -10.29
N VAL A 51 -7.79 -7.72 -10.75
CA VAL A 51 -8.94 -7.36 -9.90
C VAL A 51 -9.10 -8.34 -8.74
N ALA A 52 -8.96 -9.65 -8.98
CA ALA A 52 -9.01 -10.64 -7.90
C ALA A 52 -7.89 -10.45 -6.86
N LYS A 53 -6.68 -10.07 -7.29
CA LYS A 53 -5.59 -9.70 -6.37
C LYS A 53 -5.91 -8.44 -5.57
N LEU A 54 -6.54 -7.42 -6.18
CA LEU A 54 -6.97 -6.21 -5.47
C LEU A 54 -8.08 -6.49 -4.45
N ASP A 55 -8.97 -7.44 -4.73
CA ASP A 55 -9.97 -7.90 -3.76
C ASP A 55 -9.33 -8.64 -2.57
N GLU A 56 -8.30 -9.46 -2.83
CA GLU A 56 -7.51 -10.09 -1.78
C GLU A 56 -6.73 -9.05 -0.96
N ALA A 57 -6.12 -8.06 -1.62
CA ALA A 57 -5.41 -6.96 -0.96
C ALA A 57 -6.35 -6.16 -0.04
N GLN A 58 -7.59 -5.91 -0.47
CA GLN A 58 -8.60 -5.26 0.37
C GLN A 58 -8.93 -6.10 1.61
N LYS A 59 -9.16 -7.41 1.46
CA LYS A 59 -9.41 -8.31 2.60
C LYS A 59 -8.25 -8.33 3.58
N LEU A 60 -7.01 -8.33 3.08
CA LEU A 60 -5.79 -8.25 3.90
C LEU A 60 -5.70 -6.91 4.63
N HIS A 61 -6.06 -5.80 3.98
CA HIS A 61 -6.12 -4.48 4.61
C HIS A 61 -7.17 -4.45 5.74
N ASP A 62 -8.39 -4.90 5.45
CA ASP A 62 -9.50 -4.94 6.41
C ASP A 62 -9.17 -5.84 7.61
N GLY A 63 -8.36 -6.88 7.39
CA GLY A 63 -7.82 -7.77 8.42
C GLY A 63 -6.55 -7.27 9.13
N GLY A 64 -6.09 -6.03 8.88
CA GLY A 64 -4.90 -5.44 9.50
C GLY A 64 -3.55 -5.99 9.00
N LYS A 65 -3.54 -6.85 7.98
CA LYS A 65 -2.34 -7.43 7.36
C LYS A 65 -1.78 -6.48 6.30
N HIS A 66 -1.32 -5.31 6.73
CA HIS A 66 -0.92 -4.23 5.84
C HIS A 66 0.25 -4.59 4.90
N ALA A 67 1.25 -5.31 5.38
CA ALA A 67 2.38 -5.74 4.54
C ALA A 67 1.92 -6.68 3.40
N ASP A 68 1.09 -7.67 3.74
CA ASP A 68 0.55 -8.63 2.76
C ASP A 68 -0.38 -7.92 1.75
N SER A 69 -1.20 -6.97 2.24
CA SER A 69 -2.07 -6.13 1.41
C SER A 69 -1.26 -5.33 0.38
N MET A 70 -0.19 -4.67 0.82
CA MET A 70 0.71 -3.89 -0.05
C MET A 70 1.38 -4.76 -1.10
N ALA A 71 1.89 -5.95 -0.71
CA ALA A 71 2.53 -6.87 -1.64
C ALA A 71 1.54 -7.31 -2.74
N LYS A 72 0.35 -7.75 -2.32
CA LYS A 72 -0.70 -8.23 -3.24
C LYS A 72 -1.21 -7.13 -4.18
N ALA A 73 -1.40 -5.91 -3.67
CA ALA A 73 -1.81 -4.78 -4.50
C ALA A 73 -0.73 -4.39 -5.53
N ASN A 74 0.54 -4.44 -5.16
CA ASN A 74 1.66 -4.18 -6.07
C ASN A 74 1.84 -5.27 -7.15
N GLU A 75 1.52 -6.52 -6.85
CA GLU A 75 1.42 -7.58 -7.87
C GLU A 75 0.32 -7.26 -8.89
N ALA A 76 -0.85 -6.82 -8.43
CA ALA A 76 -1.94 -6.41 -9.33
C ALA A 76 -1.54 -5.22 -10.22
N LEU A 77 -0.86 -4.21 -9.67
CA LEU A 77 -0.33 -3.09 -10.48
C LEU A 77 0.65 -3.58 -11.56
N ALA A 78 1.54 -4.51 -11.21
CA ALA A 78 2.48 -5.08 -12.18
C ALA A 78 1.77 -5.85 -13.29
N ASP A 79 0.74 -6.63 -12.94
CA ASP A 79 -0.12 -7.30 -13.93
C ASP A 79 -0.84 -6.29 -14.82
N LEU A 80 -1.24 -5.13 -14.30
CA LEU A 80 -1.85 -4.08 -15.11
C LEU A 80 -0.83 -3.23 -15.89
N GLY A 81 0.48 -3.44 -15.70
CA GLY A 81 1.53 -2.64 -16.32
C GLY A 81 1.66 -1.23 -15.73
N VAL A 82 1.11 -1.01 -14.54
CA VAL A 82 1.24 0.23 -13.77
C VAL A 82 2.51 0.17 -12.93
N LYS A 83 3.23 1.29 -12.82
CA LYS A 83 4.46 1.36 -12.00
C LYS A 83 4.13 1.10 -10.53
N LYS A 84 4.92 0.23 -9.88
CA LYS A 84 4.83 -0.04 -8.44
C LYS A 84 5.16 1.23 -7.64
N GLN A 85 4.47 1.41 -6.51
CA GLN A 85 4.71 2.50 -5.54
C GLN A 85 5.72 2.04 -4.48
#